data_AF-A0A660CB96-F1
#
_entry.id   AF-A0A660CB96-F1
#
_cell.length_a   1.000
_cell.length_b   1.000
_cell.length_c   1.000
_cell.angle_alpha   90.00
_cell.angle_beta   90.00
_cell.angle_gamma   90.00
#
_symmetry.space_group_name_H-M   'P 1'
#
loop_
_entity.id
_entity.type
_entity.pdbx_description
1 polymer ?
#
loop_
_entity_poly.entity_id
_entity_poly.type
_entity_poly.pdbx_seq_one_letter_code
_entity_poly.pdbx_strand_id
1 'polypeptide(L)'
;MSRQFDPDHIDELAKKVTQLKDVCIGARGELGEGDSDSDSGGAFGSLKNAASAGETINGFYGKVNAELKAAENLVDSASLALTEAALRMRNDEAEGVRTFGGGSPEQA
;
A
#
# COMPACT_ATOMS: atom_id res chain seq x y z
N MET A 1 -19.11 -28.10 -1.73
CA MET A 1 -19.30 -26.67 -2.05
C MET A 1 -17.93 -26.05 -2.19
N SER A 2 -17.54 -25.54 -3.36
CA SER A 2 -16.34 -24.71 -3.47
C SER A 2 -16.69 -23.32 -2.95
N ARG A 3 -15.85 -22.74 -2.08
CA ARG A 3 -16.04 -21.35 -1.64
C ARG A 3 -15.99 -20.41 -2.84
N GLN A 4 -16.84 -19.37 -2.81
CA GLN A 4 -16.77 -18.29 -3.79
C GLN A 4 -15.57 -17.37 -3.55
N PHE A 5 -15.07 -17.30 -2.31
CA PHE A 5 -13.90 -16.53 -1.90
C PHE A 5 -13.03 -17.36 -0.95
N ASP A 6 -11.76 -17.52 -1.29
CA ASP A 6 -10.77 -18.27 -0.50
C ASP A 6 -9.98 -17.33 0.41
N PRO A 7 -10.02 -17.50 1.75
CA PRO A 7 -9.25 -16.68 2.69
C PRO A 7 -7.74 -16.68 2.42
N ASP A 8 -7.18 -17.75 1.85
CA ASP A 8 -5.75 -17.80 1.51
C ASP A 8 -5.44 -16.98 0.25
N HIS A 9 -6.34 -16.97 -0.74
CA HIS A 9 -6.20 -16.09 -1.91
C HIS A 9 -6.35 -14.60 -1.55
N ILE A 10 -7.21 -14.27 -0.57
CA ILE A 10 -7.35 -12.90 -0.07
C ILE A 10 -6.09 -12.46 0.68
N ASP A 11 -5.48 -13.36 1.47
CA ASP A 11 -4.24 -13.08 2.19
C ASP A 11 -3.03 -12.94 1.23
N GLU A 12 -2.98 -13.75 0.16
CA GLU A 12 -2.01 -13.56 -0.93
C GLU A 12 -2.21 -12.23 -1.67
N LEU A 13 -3.46 -11.82 -1.90
CA LEU A 13 -3.75 -10.51 -2.49
C LEU A 13 -3.30 -9.38 -1.56
N ALA A 14 -3.55 -9.49 -0.26
CA ALA A 14 -3.08 -8.52 0.74
C ALA A 14 -1.55 -8.37 0.69
N LYS A 15 -0.80 -9.48 0.62
CA LYS A 15 0.68 -9.47 0.48
C LYS A 15 1.14 -8.79 -0.81
N LYS A 16 0.50 -9.05 -1.94
CA LYS A 16 0.81 -8.38 -3.22
C LYS A 16 0.53 -6.88 -3.16
N VAL A 17 -0.55 -6.49 -2.48
CA VAL A 17 -0.88 -5.09 -2.23
C VAL A 17 0.19 -4.47 -1.31
N THR A 18 0.62 -5.13 -0.24
CA THR A 18 1.72 -4.65 0.59
C THR A 18 3.03 -4.50 -0.20
N GLN A 19 3.36 -5.40 -1.12
CA GLN A 19 4.55 -5.24 -1.98
C GLN A 19 4.48 -3.98 -2.87
N LEU A 20 3.28 -3.55 -3.27
CA LEU A 20 3.11 -2.29 -4.00
C LEU A 20 3.49 -1.08 -3.15
N LYS A 21 3.28 -1.15 -1.82
CA LYS A 21 3.73 -0.14 -0.86
C LYS A 21 5.25 -0.01 -0.88
N ASP A 22 5.96 -1.14 -0.87
CA ASP A 22 7.42 -1.17 -0.92
C ASP A 22 7.95 -0.56 -2.22
N VAL A 23 7.26 -0.78 -3.35
CA VAL A 23 7.57 -0.13 -4.62
C VAL A 23 7.36 1.38 -4.56
N CYS A 24 6.28 1.87 -3.93
CA CYS A 24 6.06 3.31 -3.73
C CYS A 24 7.13 3.94 -2.84
N ILE A 25 7.55 3.26 -1.77
CA ILE A 25 8.62 3.70 -0.87
C ILE A 25 9.95 3.75 -1.64
N GLY A 26 10.26 2.71 -2.41
CA GLY A 26 11.45 2.64 -3.25
C GLY A 26 11.47 3.76 -4.29
N ALA A 27 10.37 3.94 -5.02
CA ALA A 27 10.22 5.02 -5.99
C ALA A 27 10.43 6.40 -5.36
N ARG A 28 9.88 6.65 -4.16
CA ARG A 28 10.10 7.90 -3.43
C ARG A 28 11.57 8.08 -3.02
N GLY A 29 12.23 6.99 -2.59
CA GLY A 29 13.65 7.00 -2.26
C GLY A 29 14.55 7.28 -3.46
N GLU A 30 14.26 6.66 -4.61
CA GLU A 30 14.99 6.88 -5.87
C GLU A 30 14.75 8.27 -6.46
N LEU A 31 13.54 8.81 -6.32
CA LEU A 31 13.21 10.17 -6.74
C LEU A 31 13.97 11.22 -5.90
N GLY A 32 14.29 10.90 -4.64
CA GLY A 32 14.87 11.82 -3.67
C GLY A 32 13.88 12.89 -3.21
N GLU A 33 14.32 13.78 -2.31
CA GLU A 33 13.46 14.88 -1.81
C GLU A 33 13.36 16.07 -2.79
N GLY A 34 14.01 15.99 -3.96
CA GLY A 34 14.44 17.15 -4.72
C GLY A 34 15.55 17.87 -3.97
N ASP A 35 16.53 18.45 -4.67
CA ASP A 35 17.65 19.16 -4.05
C ASP A 35 17.13 20.24 -3.09
N SER A 36 17.07 19.87 -1.81
CA SER A 36 16.62 20.68 -0.69
C SER A 36 17.80 21.48 -0.13
N ASP A 37 19.01 21.10 -0.50
CA ASP A 37 20.20 21.89 -0.29
C ASP A 37 20.34 22.93 -1.40
N SER A 38 20.83 24.08 -0.98
CA SER A 38 21.33 25.27 -1.68
C SER A 38 21.91 25.19 -3.11
N ASP A 39 21.93 24.03 -3.78
CA ASP A 39 22.58 23.77 -5.06
C ASP A 39 21.64 23.61 -6.27
N SER A 40 20.34 23.86 -6.12
CA SER A 40 19.48 24.07 -7.30
C SER A 40 19.97 25.25 -8.17
N GLY A 41 20.65 26.24 -7.56
CA GLY A 41 21.42 27.25 -8.30
C GLY A 41 22.74 26.75 -8.89
N GLY A 42 23.30 25.66 -8.38
CA GLY A 42 24.51 25.01 -8.90
C GLY A 42 24.25 24.18 -10.16
N ALA A 43 23.16 23.41 -10.20
CA ALA A 43 22.77 22.62 -11.37
C ALA A 43 22.37 23.48 -12.58
N PHE A 44 21.66 24.60 -12.34
CA PHE A 44 21.30 25.58 -13.37
C PHE A 44 22.33 26.71 -13.53
N GLY A 45 23.39 26.71 -12.72
CA GLY A 45 24.46 27.71 -12.74
C GLY A 45 23.96 29.16 -12.61
N SER A 46 24.72 30.10 -13.18
CA SER A 46 24.41 31.53 -13.16
C SER A 46 23.37 31.97 -14.20
N LEU A 47 22.52 31.06 -14.69
CA LEU A 47 21.47 31.42 -15.64
C LEU A 47 20.49 32.40 -14.99
N LYS A 48 20.03 33.41 -15.75
CA LYS A 48 19.10 34.45 -15.26
C LYS A 48 17.79 33.87 -14.70
N ASN A 49 17.41 32.68 -15.13
CA ASN A 49 16.21 31.92 -14.72
C ASN A 49 16.54 30.68 -13.86
N ALA A 50 17.78 30.55 -13.34
CA ALA A 50 18.19 29.40 -12.55
C ALA A 50 17.36 29.23 -11.28
N ALA A 51 17.07 30.33 -10.58
CA ALA A 51 16.25 30.30 -9.36
C ALA A 51 14.83 29.78 -9.63
N SER A 52 14.16 30.26 -10.68
CA SER A 52 12.79 29.82 -11.01
C SER A 52 12.73 28.40 -11.56
N ALA A 53 13.77 27.95 -12.28
CA ALA A 53 13.91 26.57 -12.71
C ALA A 53 14.11 25.62 -11.52
N GLY A 54 14.96 26.01 -10.56
CA GLY A 54 15.17 25.28 -9.30
C GLY A 54 13.89 25.14 -8.47
N GLU A 55 13.14 26.24 -8.28
CA GLU A 55 11.84 26.22 -7.60
C GLU A 55 10.81 25.32 -8.29
N THR A 56 10.76 25.35 -9.62
CA THR A 56 9.83 24.52 -10.39
C THR A 56 10.13 23.04 -10.20
N ILE A 57 11.41 22.66 -10.21
CA ILE A 57 11.85 21.28 -10.05
C ILE A 57 11.64 20.79 -8.61
N ASN A 58 11.97 21.60 -7.61
CA ASN A 58 11.66 21.26 -6.22
C ASN A 58 10.16 21.14 -5.98
N GLY A 59 9.36 22.02 -6.58
CA GLY A 59 7.90 21.92 -6.55
C GLY A 59 7.36 20.67 -7.25
N PHE A 60 8.00 20.21 -8.32
CA PHE A 60 7.66 18.96 -9.00
C PHE A 60 7.97 17.74 -8.11
N TYR A 61 9.20 17.63 -7.59
CA TYR A 61 9.61 16.55 -6.69
C TYR A 61 8.71 16.49 -5.44
N GLY A 62 8.44 17.64 -4.82
CA GLY A 62 7.56 17.73 -3.66
C GLY A 62 6.14 17.22 -3.93
N LYS A 63 5.56 17.55 -5.10
CA LYS A 63 4.23 17.06 -5.48
C LYS A 63 4.23 15.56 -5.77
N VAL A 64 5.20 15.05 -6.53
CA VAL A 64 5.30 13.61 -6.82
C VAL A 64 5.48 12.80 -5.53
N ASN A 65 6.32 13.27 -4.62
CA ASN A 65 6.51 12.63 -3.31
C ASN A 65 5.23 12.62 -2.47
N ALA A 66 4.43 13.69 -2.53
CA ALA A 66 3.14 13.75 -1.85
C ALA A 66 2.14 12.72 -2.42
N GLU A 67 2.05 12.58 -3.74
CA GLU A 67 1.20 11.59 -4.40
C GLU A 67 1.66 10.16 -4.09
N LEU A 68 2.97 9.89 -4.12
CA LEU A 68 3.52 8.58 -3.75
C LEU A 68 3.22 8.23 -2.29
N LYS A 69 3.27 9.21 -1.38
CA LYS A 69 2.88 9.03 0.02
C LYS A 69 1.37 8.77 0.19
N ALA A 70 0.53 9.44 -0.60
CA ALA A 70 -0.90 9.18 -0.60
C ALA A 70 -1.22 7.76 -1.09
N ALA A 71 -0.54 7.31 -2.16
CA ALA A 71 -0.63 5.95 -2.66
C ALA A 71 -0.17 4.92 -1.61
N GLU A 72 0.95 5.18 -0.93
CA GLU A 72 1.46 4.35 0.18
C GLU A 72 0.38 4.11 1.24
N ASN A 73 -0.30 5.18 1.70
CA ASN A 73 -1.34 5.09 2.72
C ASN A 73 -2.59 4.33 2.25
N LEU A 74 -2.99 4.53 0.98
CA LEU A 74 -4.15 3.83 0.41
C LEU A 74 -3.89 2.33 0.32
N VAL A 75 -2.70 1.97 -0.16
CA VAL A 75 -2.26 0.58 -0.31
C VAL A 75 -2.14 -0.09 1.06
N ASP A 76 -1.58 0.59 2.07
CA ASP A 76 -1.50 0.10 3.44
C ASP A 76 -2.89 -0.19 4.02
N SER A 77 -3.81 0.77 3.89
CA SER A 77 -5.20 0.64 4.35
C SER A 77 -5.93 -0.51 3.66
N ALA A 78 -5.74 -0.67 2.35
CA ALA A 78 -6.33 -1.77 1.59
C ALA A 78 -5.78 -3.13 2.04
N SER A 79 -4.46 -3.24 2.28
CA SER A 79 -3.84 -4.48 2.75
C SER A 79 -4.36 -4.90 4.14
N LEU A 80 -4.53 -3.94 5.04
CA LEU A 80 -5.11 -4.16 6.38
C LEU A 80 -6.56 -4.65 6.28
N ALA A 81 -7.38 -3.99 5.47
CA ALA A 81 -8.78 -4.38 5.27
C ALA A 81 -8.92 -5.79 4.69
N LEU A 82 -8.07 -6.16 3.72
CA LEU A 82 -8.04 -7.51 3.15
C LEU A 82 -7.62 -8.56 4.17
N THR A 83 -6.60 -8.27 4.97
CA THR A 83 -6.13 -9.17 6.05
C THR A 83 -7.22 -9.38 7.10
N GLU A 84 -7.90 -8.31 7.51
CA GLU A 84 -9.00 -8.38 8.47
C GLU A 84 -10.20 -9.15 7.91
N ALA A 85 -10.53 -8.97 6.63
CA ALA A 85 -11.57 -9.74 5.95
C ALA A 85 -11.23 -11.24 5.91
N ALA A 86 -10.00 -11.59 5.56
CA ALA A 86 -9.53 -12.98 5.55
C ALA A 86 -9.61 -13.62 6.95
N LEU A 87 -9.23 -12.87 8.00
CA LEU A 87 -9.34 -13.33 9.39
C LEU A 87 -10.78 -13.56 9.81
N ARG A 88 -11.70 -12.63 9.50
CA ARG A 88 -13.13 -12.80 9.79
C ARG A 88 -13.69 -14.04 9.11
N MET A 89 -13.38 -14.25 7.83
CA MET A 89 -13.83 -15.44 7.11
C MET A 89 -13.36 -16.75 7.76
N ARG A 90 -12.09 -16.83 8.18
CA ARG A 90 -11.56 -18.02 8.90
C ARG A 90 -12.28 -18.24 10.23
N ASN A 91 -12.57 -17.17 10.97
CA ASN A 91 -13.25 -17.27 12.26
C ASN A 91 -14.71 -17.71 12.10
N ASP A 92 -15.43 -17.12 11.14
CA ASP A 92 -16.82 -17.48 10.84
C ASP A 92 -16.93 -18.95 10.41
N GLU A 93 -15.93 -19.45 9.69
CA GLU A 93 -15.84 -20.86 9.28
C GLU A 93 -15.55 -21.78 10.46
N ALA A 94 -14.65 -21.40 11.36
CA ALA A 94 -14.36 -22.19 12.56
C ALA A 94 -15.59 -22.28 13.48
N GLU A 95 -16.35 -21.19 13.62
CA GLU A 95 -17.61 -21.18 14.36
C GLU A 95 -18.72 -21.98 13.64
N GLY A 96 -18.80 -21.91 12.31
CA GLY A 96 -19.68 -22.76 11.51
C GLY A 96 -19.36 -24.25 11.68
N VAL A 97 -18.09 -24.63 11.65
CA VAL A 97 -17.67 -26.02 11.90
C VAL A 97 -17.98 -26.46 13.32
N ARG A 98 -17.81 -25.59 14.33
CA ARG A 98 -18.20 -25.92 15.73
C ARG A 98 -19.71 -26.11 15.89
N THR A 99 -20.50 -25.23 15.29
CA THR A 99 -21.96 -25.23 15.44
C THR A 99 -22.64 -26.32 14.61
N PHE A 100 -22.17 -26.61 13.40
CA PHE A 100 -22.75 -27.64 12.52
C PHE A 100 -22.03 -28.99 12.57
N GLY A 101 -20.76 -29.05 12.98
CA GLY A 101 -19.98 -30.28 13.11
C GLY A 101 -20.03 -30.93 14.50
N GLY A 102 -20.56 -30.23 15.51
CA GLY A 102 -20.72 -30.74 16.89
C GLY A 102 -21.98 -31.55 17.15
N GLY A 103 -22.86 -31.74 16.16
CA GLY A 103 -24.07 -32.54 16.29
C GLY A 103 -23.81 -34.03 16.06
N SER A 104 -23.62 -34.81 17.13
CA SER A 104 -23.73 -36.27 17.07
C SER A 104 -25.11 -36.66 16.49
N PRO A 105 -25.18 -37.60 15.52
CA PRO A 105 -26.44 -38.05 14.95
C PRO A 105 -27.04 -39.13 15.86
N GLU A 106 -27.77 -38.76 16.90
CA GLU A 106 -28.61 -39.71 17.63
C GLU A 106 -29.87 -39.02 18.17
N GLN A 107 -31.00 -39.29 17.50
CA GLN A 107 -32.24 -39.83 18.09
C GLN A 107 -33.40 -39.63 17.10
N ALA A 108 -33.64 -40.67 16.29
CA ALA A 108 -34.91 -40.96 15.63
C ALA A 108 -35.21 -42.44 15.83
#